data_AF-A0A0F9BIB4-F1
#
_entry.id   AF-A0A0F9BIB4-F1
#
_cell.length_a   1.000
_cell.length_b   1.000
_cell.length_c   1.000
_cell.angle_alpha   90.00
_cell.angle_beta   90.00
_cell.angle_gamma   90.00
#
_symmetry.space_group_name_H-M   'P 1'
#
loop_
_entity.id
_entity.type
_entity.pdbx_description
1 polymer ?
#
loop_
_entity_poly.entity_id
_entity_poly.type
_entity_poly.pdbx_seq_one_letter_code
_entity_poly.pdbx_strand_id
1 'polypeptide(L)' 'MKPVGYLINEKSGLRGERGEYYDYVVAGNGVFIEAEGDLMAARIPISR' A
#
# COMPACT_ATOMS: atom_id res chain seq x y z
N MET A 1 17.35 1.79 4.80
CA MET A 1 16.06 2.48 4.70
C MET A 1 15.39 2.05 3.41
N LYS A 2 14.14 1.59 3.47
CA LYS A 2 13.37 1.17 2.31
C LYS A 2 12.17 2.14 2.20
N PRO A 3 12.26 3.17 1.34
CA PRO A 3 11.25 4.23 1.30
C PRO A 3 9.88 3.71 0.84
N VAL A 4 9.86 2.63 0.06
CA VAL A 4 8.65 2.11 -0.60
C VAL A 4 8.49 0.63 -0.31
N GLY A 5 7.29 0.24 0.10
CA GLY A 5 6.90 -1.14 0.33
C GLY A 5 5.93 -1.67 -0.72
N TYR A 6 5.54 -2.93 -0.53
CA TYR A 6 4.53 -3.59 -1.32
C TYR A 6 3.70 -4.52 -0.44
N LEU A 7 2.41 -4.56 -0.72
CA LEU A 7 1.46 -5.43 -0.03
C LEU A 7 0.53 -6.07 -1.05
N ILE A 8 0.12 -7.29 -0.76
CA ILE A 8 -0.91 -8.02 -1.47
C ILE A 8 -2.09 -8.15 -0.53
N ASN A 9 -3.26 -7.72 -1.00
CA ASN A 9 -4.52 -7.87 -0.28
C ASN A 9 -5.08 -9.27 -0.54
N GLU A 10 -4.80 -10.17 0.38
CA GLU A 10 -5.31 -11.54 0.41
C GLU A 10 -6.53 -11.62 1.35
N LYS A 11 -7.31 -12.72 1.26
CA LYS A 11 -8.49 -12.91 2.14
C LYS A 11 -8.14 -12.88 3.63
N SER A 12 -6.92 -13.27 3.99
CA SER A 12 -6.41 -13.28 5.37
C SER A 12 -5.86 -11.92 5.81
N GLY A 13 -5.77 -10.93 4.92
CA GLY A 13 -5.22 -9.60 5.21
C GLY A 13 -4.10 -9.19 4.25
N LEU A 14 -3.41 -8.11 4.61
CA LEU A 14 -2.28 -7.58 3.84
C LEU A 14 -1.01 -8.39 4.12
N ARG A 15 -0.33 -8.83 3.06
CA ARG A 15 0.95 -9.55 3.13
C ARG A 15 2.01 -8.84 2.29
N GLY A 16 3.21 -8.70 2.82
CA GLY A 16 4.35 -8.14 2.10
C GLY A 16 5.30 -7.39 3.02
N GLU A 17 6.02 -6.42 2.48
CA GLU A 17 6.99 -5.61 3.21
C GLU A 17 6.56 -4.15 3.18
N ARG A 18 6.35 -3.55 4.35
CA ARG A 18 6.03 -2.13 4.50
C ARG A 18 7.23 -1.25 4.14
N GLY A 19 6.95 -0.13 3.47
CA GLY A 19 7.88 0.95 3.24
C GLY A 19 7.84 1.99 4.34
N GLU A 20 8.82 2.87 4.34
CA GLU A 20 8.90 3.97 5.30
C GLU A 20 7.94 5.13 4.96
N TYR A 21 7.62 5.34 3.68
CA TYR A 21 6.78 6.46 3.23
C TYR A 21 5.45 6.02 2.64
N TYR A 22 5.45 5.00 1.79
CA TYR A 22 4.23 4.46 1.18
C TYR A 22 4.42 3.03 0.67
N ASP A 23 3.29 2.38 0.42
CA ASP A 23 3.18 1.01 -0.09
C ASP A 23 2.39 0.96 -1.39
N TYR A 24 2.83 0.13 -2.33
CA TYR A 24 1.97 -0.34 -3.40
C TYR A 24 1.12 -1.51 -2.90
N VAL A 25 -0.20 -1.37 -2.96
CA VAL A 25 -1.13 -2.42 -2.55
C VAL A 25 -1.80 -3.02 -3.78
N VAL A 26 -1.50 -4.29 -4.06
CA VAL A 26 -2.17 -5.07 -5.11
C VAL A 26 -3.39 -5.75 -4.50
N ALA A 27 -4.56 -5.46 -5.03
CA ALA A 27 -5.82 -6.09 -4.65
C ALA A 27 -6.52 -6.69 -5.86
N GLY A 28 -7.53 -7.54 -5.62
CA GLY A 28 -8.26 -8.20 -6.71
C GLY A 28 -8.96 -7.24 -7.69
N ASN A 29 -9.20 -5.99 -7.29
CA ASN A 29 -9.84 -4.97 -8.09
C ASN A 29 -8.89 -3.88 -8.63
N GLY A 30 -7.57 -3.99 -8.41
CA GLY A 30 -6.61 -3.03 -8.93
C GLY A 30 -5.38 -2.83 -8.04
N VAL A 31 -4.62 -1.80 -8.37
CA VAL A 31 -3.42 -1.39 -7.63
C VAL A 31 -3.67 -0.04 -6.98
N PHE A 32 -3.19 0.12 -5.76
CA PHE A 32 -3.36 1.33 -4.95
C PHE A 32 -2.00 1.77 -4.41
N ILE A 33 -1.89 3.07 -4.09
CA ILE A 33 -0.82 3.60 -3.24
C ILE A 33 -1.43 3.88 -1.87
N GLU A 34 -0.80 3.38 -0.82
CA GLU A 34 -1.18 3.64 0.57
C GLU A 34 -0.04 4.33 1.29
N ALA A 35 -0.32 5.45 1.96
CA ALA A 35 0.62 6.16 2.82
C ALA A 35 -0.04 6.40 4.17
N GLU A 36 0.68 6.14 5.26
CA GLU A 36 0.19 6.31 6.63
C GLU A 36 1.28 6.91 7.51
N GLY A 37 0.92 7.88 8.32
CA GLY A 37 1.78 8.48 9.34
C GLY A 37 0.95 9.30 10.34
N ASP A 38 1.61 9.89 11.33
CA ASP A 38 0.95 10.54 12.48
C ASP A 38 -0.05 11.64 12.11
N LEU A 39 0.15 12.28 10.95
CA LEU A 39 -0.65 13.43 10.51
C LEU A 39 -1.59 13.11 9.34
N MET A 40 -1.41 11.98 8.64
CA MET A 40 -2.18 11.66 7.44
C MET A 40 -2.20 10.16 7.12
N ALA A 41 -3.35 9.68 6.69
CA ALA A 41 -3.52 8.41 6.00
C ALA A 41 -4.22 8.65 4.66
N ALA A 42 -3.64 8.14 3.57
CA ALA A 42 -4.19 8.29 2.22
C ALA A 42 -4.10 6.97 1.45
N ARG A 43 -5.15 6.65 0.70
CA ARG A 43 -5.17 5.54 -0.26
C ARG A 43 -5.73 6.00 -1.58
N ILE A 44 -4.99 5.79 -2.67
CA ILE A 44 -5.35 6.28 -4.01
C ILE A 44 -5.26 5.13 -5.02
N PRO A 45 -6.29 4.89 -5.86
CA PRO A 45 -6.21 3.90 -6.93
C PRO A 45 -5.26 4.39 -8.03
N ILE A 46 -4.51 3.46 -8.62
CA ILE A 46 -3.71 3.71 -9.81
C ILE A 46 -4.56 3.31 -11.02
N SER A 47 -5.10 4.32 -11.72
CA SER A 47 -5.70 4.15 -13.05
C SER A 47 -5.03 5.10 -14.03
N ARG A 48 -4.96 4.72 -15.30
CA ARG A 48 -4.57 5.61 -16.39
C ARG A 48 -5.74 6.49 -16.80
#